data_AF-A0A370GID5-F1
#
_entry.id   AF-A0A370GID5-F1
#
_cell.length_a   1.000
_cell.length_b   1.000
_cell.length_c   1.000
_cell.angle_alpha   90.00
_cell.angle_beta   90.00
_cell.angle_gamma   90.00
#
_symmetry.space_group_name_H-M   'P 1'
#
loop_
_entity.id
_entity.type
_entity.pdbx_description
1 polymer ?
#
loop_
_entity_poly.entity_id
_entity_poly.type
_entity_poly.pdbx_seq_one_letter_code
_entity_poly.pdbx_strand_id
1 'polypeptide(L)'
;MNLVEAPIGYANPDFYPDHDSRVRQLRADFAKYYQLQEIAPHALDEDTRTQYLAHAEGLAMRWGRHEQERFRRMWQARQAGVMGWQSGPQRARRIFDELARSREAGELPVDDELWDALVDARHVTGHGDGVVLASAQDADHRYPNLLPDTYTAATRDRPLAALLNPPEPDPRTAVERSLGAPRTGVSAATEKETDRVIAATDAALEAEEQAADLDTGYETRRMLLPREIRDAPITYRYTDTATWETRHAQLLRQVQDLAAEHANNTFDHHDSDHAVIHRLETLRQATSDAGRAALRAGIVYDDVERAYQAGRDGIYWSTEPSHARLGRLAQLTEQRDHALADAAALRHQIDTTHPEYGTAVDTGTDTGTTASAGRAQDSGEPVRTGAGADIGDAIGAALPEIADTSWAAAEPDAHAHSGPAPTAGPDMEVPP
;
A
#
# COMPACT_ATOMS: atom_id res chain seq x y z
N MET A 1 35.10 -27.93 -17.67
CA MET A 1 35.54 -26.88 -16.72
C MET A 1 34.27 -26.11 -16.39
N ASN A 2 33.71 -26.30 -15.21
CA ASN A 2 32.34 -25.87 -14.89
C ASN A 2 32.30 -24.37 -14.61
N LEU A 3 31.55 -23.60 -15.38
CA LEU A 3 31.37 -22.15 -15.24
C LEU A 3 30.76 -21.72 -13.88
N VAL A 4 30.24 -22.67 -13.09
CA VAL A 4 29.63 -22.46 -11.75
C VAL A 4 30.67 -22.28 -10.63
N GLU A 5 31.96 -22.49 -10.90
CA GLU A 5 33.00 -22.56 -9.86
C GLU A 5 33.77 -21.25 -9.60
N ALA A 6 33.82 -20.28 -10.53
CA ALA A 6 34.57 -19.05 -10.30
C ALA A 6 33.69 -17.99 -9.60
N PRO A 7 33.92 -17.67 -8.32
CA PRO A 7 33.14 -16.65 -7.63
C PRO A 7 33.56 -15.24 -8.11
N ILE A 8 32.59 -14.43 -8.53
CA ILE A 8 32.81 -13.05 -8.96
C ILE A 8 31.90 -12.14 -8.12
N GLY A 9 32.41 -10.98 -7.70
CA GLY A 9 31.67 -10.01 -6.89
C GLY A 9 31.37 -10.52 -5.46
N TYR A 10 30.14 -10.29 -4.99
CA TYR A 10 29.70 -10.66 -3.63
C TYR A 10 29.74 -12.16 -3.33
N ALA A 11 29.77 -13.02 -4.35
CA ALA A 11 29.94 -14.47 -4.16
C ALA A 11 31.40 -14.89 -3.88
N ASN A 12 32.35 -13.95 -3.90
CA ASN A 12 33.76 -14.19 -3.60
C ASN A 12 34.10 -13.80 -2.15
N PRO A 13 34.67 -14.70 -1.33
CA PRO A 13 35.13 -14.37 0.03
C PRO A 13 36.09 -13.18 0.08
N ASP A 14 36.88 -12.96 -0.97
CA ASP A 14 37.85 -11.85 -1.04
C ASP A 14 37.18 -10.47 -1.14
N PHE A 15 35.89 -10.41 -1.49
CA PHE A 15 35.10 -9.18 -1.49
C PHE A 15 34.90 -8.61 -0.07
N TYR A 16 35.12 -9.41 0.97
CA TYR A 16 34.86 -9.06 2.37
C TYR A 16 36.15 -8.95 3.18
N PRO A 17 37.08 -8.02 2.86
CA PRO A 17 38.42 -7.98 3.45
C PRO A 17 38.44 -7.69 4.96
N ASP A 18 37.36 -7.13 5.51
CA ASP A 18 37.31 -6.65 6.90
C ASP A 18 36.82 -7.70 7.91
N HIS A 19 36.47 -8.91 7.46
CA HIS A 19 35.91 -9.95 8.33
C HIS A 19 36.85 -11.15 8.52
N ASP A 20 36.57 -12.00 9.51
CA ASP A 20 37.25 -13.29 9.68
C ASP A 20 36.99 -14.21 8.49
N SER A 21 37.97 -15.06 8.14
CA SER A 21 37.90 -15.98 6.99
C SER A 21 36.61 -16.81 6.93
N ARG A 22 36.10 -17.25 8.08
CA ARG A 22 34.85 -18.03 8.15
C ARG A 22 33.60 -17.18 7.89
N VAL A 23 33.61 -15.93 8.35
CA VAL A 23 32.53 -14.97 8.08
C VAL A 23 32.53 -14.57 6.61
N ARG A 24 33.71 -14.35 6.01
CA ARG A 24 33.84 -14.09 4.56
C ARG A 24 33.23 -15.21 3.74
N GLN A 25 33.56 -16.46 4.08
CA GLN A 25 33.01 -17.62 3.40
C GLN A 25 31.49 -17.70 3.56
N LEU A 26 30.94 -17.41 4.75
CA LEU A 26 29.50 -17.39 4.97
C LEU A 26 28.80 -16.35 4.10
N ARG A 27 29.33 -15.13 4.02
CA ARG A 27 28.75 -14.06 3.19
C ARG A 27 28.80 -14.40 1.71
N ALA A 28 29.94 -14.89 1.25
CA ALA A 28 30.13 -15.35 -0.12
C ALA A 28 29.18 -16.51 -0.49
N ASP A 29 29.07 -17.52 0.38
CA ASP A 29 28.16 -18.64 0.19
C ASP A 29 26.69 -18.17 0.23
N PHE A 30 26.35 -17.15 1.03
CA PHE A 30 25.01 -16.58 1.07
C PHE A 30 24.65 -15.84 -0.22
N ALA A 31 25.55 -14.99 -0.74
CA ALA A 31 25.38 -14.32 -2.02
C ALA A 31 25.23 -15.35 -3.16
N LYS A 32 26.05 -16.41 -3.15
CA LYS A 32 25.95 -17.51 -4.12
C LYS A 32 24.64 -18.27 -4.00
N TYR A 33 24.19 -18.57 -2.79
CA TYR A 33 22.89 -19.21 -2.53
C TYR A 33 21.75 -18.41 -3.15
N TYR A 34 21.73 -17.10 -2.92
CA TYR A 34 20.68 -16.23 -3.45
C TYR A 34 20.72 -16.17 -4.98
N GLN A 35 21.91 -15.95 -5.55
CA GLN A 35 22.13 -15.93 -6.99
C GLN A 35 21.63 -17.21 -7.67
N LEU A 36 21.92 -18.39 -7.09
CA LEU A 36 21.47 -19.68 -7.61
C LEU A 36 19.94 -19.81 -7.57
N GLN A 37 19.27 -19.28 -6.55
CA GLN A 37 17.81 -19.27 -6.48
C GLN A 37 17.18 -18.32 -7.50
N GLU A 38 17.78 -17.16 -7.73
CA GLU A 38 17.29 -16.16 -8.67
C GLU A 38 17.40 -16.64 -10.12
N ILE A 39 18.50 -17.31 -10.49
CA ILE A 39 18.70 -17.79 -11.88
C ILE A 39 18.02 -19.12 -12.18
N ALA A 40 17.69 -19.94 -11.17
CA ALA A 40 17.16 -21.29 -11.38
C ALA A 40 15.87 -21.33 -12.25
N PRO A 41 14.90 -20.41 -12.09
CA PRO A 41 13.75 -20.33 -12.99
C PRO A 41 14.08 -20.05 -14.46
N HIS A 42 15.27 -19.50 -14.73
CA HIS A 42 15.75 -19.09 -16.05
C HIS A 42 16.76 -20.08 -16.67
N ALA A 43 16.98 -21.24 -16.04
CA ALA A 43 17.84 -22.27 -16.62
C ALA A 43 17.27 -22.78 -17.95
N LEU A 44 18.16 -23.03 -18.93
CA LEU A 44 17.76 -23.52 -20.26
C LEU A 44 17.12 -24.92 -20.22
N ASP A 45 17.55 -25.75 -19.28
CA ASP A 45 17.19 -27.16 -19.15
C ASP A 45 16.89 -27.54 -17.69
N GLU A 46 16.02 -28.54 -17.55
CA GLU A 46 15.53 -29.02 -16.25
C GLU A 46 16.65 -29.60 -15.37
N ASP A 47 17.66 -30.22 -16.00
CA ASP A 47 18.82 -30.79 -15.31
C ASP A 47 19.67 -29.68 -14.68
N THR A 48 19.93 -28.58 -15.40
CA THR A 48 20.65 -27.42 -14.84
C THR A 48 19.84 -26.72 -13.77
N ARG A 49 18.51 -26.58 -13.95
CA ARG A 49 17.62 -26.06 -12.90
C ARG A 49 17.76 -26.88 -11.61
N THR A 50 17.70 -28.20 -11.74
CA THR A 50 17.84 -29.13 -10.61
C THR A 50 19.21 -29.00 -9.93
N GLN A 51 20.28 -28.86 -10.72
CA GLN A 51 21.63 -28.66 -10.20
C GLN A 51 21.78 -27.35 -9.43
N TYR A 52 21.24 -26.24 -9.94
CA TYR A 52 21.26 -24.95 -9.24
C TYR A 52 20.52 -25.01 -7.91
N LEU A 53 19.31 -25.58 -7.90
CA LEU A 53 18.52 -25.74 -6.68
C LEU A 53 19.20 -26.66 -5.67
N ALA A 54 19.76 -27.79 -6.11
CA ALA A 54 20.50 -28.71 -5.24
C ALA A 54 21.75 -28.06 -4.62
N HIS A 55 22.45 -27.23 -5.39
CA HIS A 55 23.62 -26.49 -4.89
C HIS A 55 23.21 -25.42 -3.87
N ALA A 56 22.15 -24.64 -4.15
CA ALA A 56 21.59 -23.69 -3.20
C ALA A 56 21.17 -24.39 -1.90
N GLU A 57 20.45 -25.51 -2.01
CA GLU A 57 20.04 -26.30 -0.85
C GLU A 57 21.24 -26.82 -0.05
N GLY A 58 22.30 -27.29 -0.73
CA GLY A 58 23.53 -27.72 -0.07
C GLY A 58 24.21 -26.60 0.73
N LEU A 59 24.21 -25.36 0.23
CA LEU A 59 24.71 -24.19 0.96
C LEU A 59 23.82 -23.86 2.16
N ALA A 60 22.49 -23.86 1.98
CA ALA A 60 21.54 -23.62 3.05
C ALA A 60 21.63 -24.68 4.15
N MET A 61 21.80 -25.97 3.82
CA MET A 61 22.00 -27.03 4.80
C MET A 61 23.32 -26.86 5.56
N ARG A 62 24.42 -26.54 4.86
CA ARG A 62 25.74 -26.34 5.47
C ARG A 62 25.71 -25.26 6.54
N TRP A 63 25.10 -24.11 6.24
CA TRP A 63 25.09 -22.97 7.15
C TRP A 63 23.93 -23.01 8.15
N GLY A 64 22.76 -23.50 7.73
CA GLY A 64 21.60 -23.68 8.61
C GLY A 64 21.79 -24.75 9.69
N ARG A 65 22.63 -25.77 9.42
CA ARG A 65 22.99 -26.83 10.39
C ARG A 65 24.43 -26.73 10.89
N HIS A 66 25.07 -25.58 10.72
CA HIS A 66 26.45 -25.39 11.14
C HIS A 66 26.61 -25.64 12.65
N GLU A 67 27.71 -26.24 13.08
CA GLU A 67 27.92 -26.63 14.50
C GLU A 67 27.83 -25.44 15.46
N GLN A 68 28.51 -24.34 15.11
CA GLN A 68 28.48 -23.09 15.86
C GLN A 68 27.17 -22.32 15.64
N GLU A 69 26.50 -21.97 16.74
CA GLU A 69 25.21 -21.28 16.72
C GLU A 69 25.26 -19.89 16.08
N ARG A 70 26.33 -19.13 16.31
CA ARG A 70 26.50 -17.79 15.72
C ARG A 70 26.35 -17.79 14.20
N PHE A 71 26.93 -18.77 13.50
CA PHE A 71 26.86 -18.84 12.04
C PHE A 71 25.46 -19.23 11.54
N ARG A 72 24.73 -20.05 12.32
CA ARG A 72 23.32 -20.33 12.03
C ARG A 72 22.48 -19.06 12.14
N ARG A 73 22.67 -18.28 13.22
CA ARG A 73 21.98 -16.99 13.42
C ARG A 73 22.32 -15.98 12.33
N MET A 74 23.60 -15.84 11.98
CA MET A 74 24.07 -14.96 10.90
C MET A 74 23.46 -15.32 9.53
N TRP A 75 23.31 -16.61 9.24
CA TRP A 75 22.64 -17.08 8.03
C TRP A 75 21.15 -16.73 8.03
N GLN A 76 20.45 -17.01 9.15
CA GLN A 76 19.03 -16.71 9.32
C GLN A 76 18.73 -15.21 9.26
N ALA A 77 19.56 -14.38 9.88
CA ALA A 77 19.42 -12.93 9.84
C ALA A 77 19.50 -12.38 8.41
N ARG A 78 20.42 -12.91 7.59
CA ARG A 78 20.53 -12.55 6.16
C ARG A 78 19.32 -13.01 5.35
N GLN A 79 18.82 -14.24 5.59
CA GLN A 79 17.59 -14.72 4.96
C GLN A 79 16.39 -13.82 5.31
N ALA A 80 16.25 -13.45 6.59
CA ALA A 80 15.19 -12.55 7.04
C ALA A 80 15.30 -11.15 6.41
N GLY A 81 16.52 -10.61 6.32
CA GLY A 81 16.79 -9.34 5.64
C GLY A 81 16.36 -9.37 4.18
N VAL A 82 16.79 -10.39 3.43
CA VAL A 82 16.40 -10.57 2.02
C VAL A 82 14.89 -10.69 1.86
N MET A 83 14.22 -11.49 2.70
CA MET A 83 12.76 -11.61 2.69
C MET A 83 12.07 -10.27 2.97
N GLY A 84 12.62 -9.44 3.85
CA GLY A 84 12.13 -8.08 4.10
C GLY A 84 12.19 -7.21 2.86
N TRP A 85 13.33 -7.21 2.15
CA TRP A 85 13.50 -6.48 0.90
C TRP A 85 12.60 -7.00 -0.23
N GLN A 86 12.44 -8.31 -0.37
CA GLN A 86 11.58 -8.90 -1.40
C GLN A 86 10.08 -8.65 -1.17
N SER A 87 9.62 -8.70 0.10
CA SER A 87 8.20 -8.55 0.43
C SER A 87 7.73 -7.09 0.49
N GLY A 88 8.64 -6.15 0.75
CA GLY A 88 8.31 -4.73 0.84
C GLY A 88 9.55 -3.84 0.73
N PRO A 89 10.10 -3.64 -0.48
CA PRO A 89 11.39 -2.98 -0.67
C PRO A 89 11.40 -1.54 -0.17
N GLN A 90 10.31 -0.78 -0.35
CA GLN A 90 10.21 0.61 0.15
C GLN A 90 10.18 0.67 1.67
N ARG A 91 9.49 -0.28 2.31
CA ARG A 91 9.47 -0.39 3.78
C ARG A 91 10.84 -0.79 4.31
N ALA A 92 11.49 -1.77 3.69
CA ALA A 92 12.84 -2.21 4.06
C ALA A 92 13.86 -1.07 3.90
N ARG A 93 13.75 -0.27 2.83
CA ARG A 93 14.57 0.93 2.61
C ARG A 93 14.40 1.95 3.72
N ARG A 94 13.16 2.36 4.02
CA ARG A 94 12.90 3.33 5.11
C ARG A 94 13.44 2.87 6.46
N ILE A 95 13.21 1.60 6.82
CA ILE A 95 13.73 1.02 8.06
C ILE A 95 15.26 1.01 8.06
N PHE A 96 15.88 0.66 6.93
CA PHE A 96 17.33 0.67 6.79
C PHE A 96 17.90 2.09 6.94
N ASP A 97 17.31 3.09 6.28
CA ASP A 97 17.77 4.49 6.32
C ASP A 97 17.55 5.13 7.69
N GLU A 98 16.48 4.74 8.40
CA GLU A 98 16.27 5.12 9.80
C GLU A 98 17.33 4.50 10.72
N LEU A 99 17.59 3.19 10.60
CA LEU A 99 18.64 2.51 11.36
C LEU A 99 20.04 3.05 11.05
N ALA A 100 20.32 3.39 9.79
CA ALA A 100 21.56 4.01 9.35
C ALA A 100 21.79 5.34 10.09
N ARG A 101 20.79 6.23 10.04
CA ARG A 101 20.84 7.54 10.72
C ARG A 101 20.99 7.40 12.22
N SER A 102 20.21 6.52 12.85
CA SER A 102 20.31 6.30 14.30
C SER A 102 21.65 5.72 14.72
N ARG A 103 22.28 4.89 13.86
CA ARG A 103 23.62 4.34 14.10
C ARG A 103 24.71 5.41 13.94
N GLU A 104 24.61 6.28 12.93
CA GLU A 104 25.51 7.42 12.74
C GLU A 104 25.40 8.44 13.87
N ALA A 105 24.18 8.68 14.37
CA ALA A 105 23.93 9.57 15.51
C ALA A 105 24.30 8.95 16.88
N GLY A 106 24.54 7.63 16.93
CA GLY A 106 24.82 6.91 18.18
C GLY A 106 23.62 6.80 19.13
N GLU A 107 22.40 6.97 18.62
CA GLU A 107 21.16 7.03 19.40
C GLU A 107 20.63 5.64 19.79
N LEU A 108 20.89 4.63 18.96
CA LEU A 108 20.43 3.26 19.15
C LEU A 108 21.61 2.28 19.09
N PRO A 109 21.79 1.40 20.10
CA PRO A 109 22.73 0.30 20.01
C PRO A 109 22.17 -0.76 19.04
N VAL A 110 22.45 -0.59 17.75
CA VAL A 110 22.14 -1.61 16.73
C VAL A 110 23.22 -2.67 16.77
N ASP A 111 22.82 -3.93 16.98
CA ASP A 111 23.72 -5.09 16.91
C ASP A 111 24.46 -5.12 15.56
N ASP A 112 25.79 -5.16 15.62
CA ASP A 112 26.67 -5.15 14.45
C ASP A 112 26.40 -6.35 13.53
N GLU A 113 26.05 -7.52 14.08
CA GLU A 113 25.74 -8.70 13.27
C GLU A 113 24.43 -8.52 12.48
N LEU A 114 23.44 -7.85 13.07
CA LEU A 114 22.17 -7.53 12.42
C LEU A 114 22.37 -6.45 11.36
N TRP A 115 23.15 -5.41 11.68
CA TRP A 115 23.49 -4.34 10.73
C TRP A 115 24.15 -4.92 9.48
N ASP A 116 25.18 -5.74 9.66
CA ASP A 116 25.88 -6.40 8.56
C ASP A 116 24.97 -7.31 7.73
N ALA A 117 24.02 -8.01 8.37
CA ALA A 117 23.04 -8.82 7.67
C ALA A 117 22.09 -7.98 6.80
N LEU A 118 21.68 -6.81 7.27
CA LEU A 118 20.85 -5.87 6.52
C LEU A 118 21.61 -5.23 5.34
N VAL A 119 22.87 -4.86 5.57
CA VAL A 119 23.78 -4.35 4.53
C VAL A 119 23.97 -5.41 3.44
N ASP A 120 24.30 -6.65 3.81
CA ASP A 120 24.47 -7.75 2.86
C ASP A 120 23.17 -8.02 2.09
N ALA A 121 22.02 -8.04 2.77
CA ALA A 121 20.71 -8.24 2.14
C ALA A 121 20.42 -7.14 1.11
N ARG A 122 20.62 -5.87 1.47
CA ARG A 122 20.43 -4.70 0.59
C ARG A 122 21.30 -4.81 -0.67
N HIS A 123 22.56 -5.23 -0.54
CA HIS A 123 23.46 -5.42 -1.68
C HIS A 123 23.03 -6.58 -2.58
N VAL A 124 22.71 -7.74 -2.00
CA VAL A 124 22.33 -8.95 -2.73
C VAL A 124 21.01 -8.77 -3.48
N THR A 125 20.04 -8.01 -2.94
CA THR A 125 18.79 -7.68 -3.64
C THR A 125 18.93 -6.51 -4.62
N GLY A 126 20.14 -5.95 -4.80
CA GLY A 126 20.39 -4.90 -5.78
C GLY A 126 19.95 -3.50 -5.37
N HIS A 127 19.77 -3.25 -4.08
CA HIS A 127 19.38 -1.95 -3.50
C HIS A 127 20.55 -1.21 -2.82
N GLY A 128 21.79 -1.70 -2.92
CA GLY A 128 22.99 -1.09 -2.36
C GLY A 128 23.49 0.12 -3.17
N ASP A 129 24.42 0.88 -2.58
CA ASP A 129 24.94 2.17 -3.13
C ASP A 129 25.89 2.01 -4.33
N GLY A 130 25.98 0.81 -4.90
CA GLY A 130 26.74 0.56 -6.12
C GLY A 130 25.98 1.11 -7.33
N VAL A 131 26.61 2.06 -8.03
CA VAL A 131 26.18 2.65 -9.30
C VAL A 131 25.61 1.58 -10.25
N VAL A 132 24.28 1.43 -10.27
CA VAL A 132 23.56 0.67 -11.29
C VAL A 132 23.41 1.60 -12.49
N LEU A 133 24.45 1.64 -13.33
CA LEU A 133 24.47 2.35 -14.63
C LEU A 133 23.65 1.64 -15.72
N ALA A 134 22.83 0.63 -15.39
CA ALA A 134 22.07 -0.13 -16.37
C ALA A 134 20.67 -0.49 -15.87
N SER A 135 19.70 -0.32 -16.77
CA SER A 135 18.28 -0.63 -16.64
C SER A 135 17.99 -1.99 -15.96
N ALA A 136 16.85 -2.08 -15.27
CA ALA A 136 16.29 -3.33 -14.74
C ALA A 136 16.06 -4.43 -15.81
N GLN A 137 16.14 -4.09 -17.11
CA GLN A 137 16.14 -5.05 -18.21
C GLN A 137 17.45 -5.83 -18.39
N ASP A 138 18.53 -5.49 -17.69
CA ASP A 138 19.87 -6.04 -17.94
C ASP A 138 20.34 -7.03 -16.84
N ALA A 139 19.44 -7.90 -16.37
CA ALA A 139 19.80 -9.02 -15.49
C ALA A 139 20.90 -9.92 -16.12
N ASP A 140 20.96 -9.97 -17.45
CA ASP A 140 21.97 -10.70 -18.22
C ASP A 140 23.39 -10.12 -18.05
N HIS A 141 23.53 -8.84 -17.70
CA HIS A 141 24.83 -8.23 -17.39
C HIS A 141 25.25 -8.39 -15.93
N ARG A 142 24.32 -8.73 -15.04
CA ARG A 142 24.58 -8.89 -13.60
C ARG A 142 25.37 -10.16 -13.29
N TYR A 143 25.26 -11.18 -14.14
CA TYR A 143 25.86 -12.51 -13.95
C TYR A 143 26.48 -13.09 -15.24
N PRO A 144 27.56 -12.47 -15.77
CA PRO A 144 28.11 -12.79 -17.09
C PRO A 144 28.66 -14.23 -17.24
N ASN A 145 28.80 -14.98 -16.15
CA ASN A 145 29.35 -16.34 -16.12
C ASN A 145 28.29 -17.45 -16.01
N LEU A 146 26.99 -17.12 -15.94
CA LEU A 146 25.91 -18.13 -15.82
C LEU A 146 25.12 -18.32 -17.13
N LEU A 147 25.52 -17.62 -18.19
CA LEU A 147 25.00 -17.85 -19.52
C LEU A 147 25.55 -19.18 -20.08
N PRO A 148 24.68 -20.09 -20.53
CA PRO A 148 25.06 -21.22 -21.37
C PRO A 148 25.82 -20.74 -22.60
N ASP A 149 26.71 -21.57 -23.14
CA ASP A 149 27.71 -21.31 -24.19
C ASP A 149 27.18 -20.82 -25.57
N THR A 150 25.99 -20.23 -25.66
CA THR A 150 25.38 -19.76 -26.91
C THR A 150 25.76 -18.33 -27.31
N TYR A 151 26.53 -17.58 -26.50
CA TYR A 151 26.93 -16.19 -26.80
C TYR A 151 28.45 -15.91 -26.89
N THR A 152 29.32 -16.93 -26.83
CA THR A 152 30.79 -16.76 -26.76
C THR A 152 31.54 -16.93 -28.09
N ALA A 153 30.86 -16.81 -29.24
CA ALA A 153 31.52 -16.89 -30.55
C ALA A 153 31.79 -15.52 -31.23
N ALA A 154 31.10 -14.43 -30.85
CA ALA A 154 31.16 -13.17 -31.61
C ALA A 154 32.17 -12.12 -31.08
N THR A 155 32.71 -12.29 -29.87
CA THR A 155 33.57 -11.26 -29.23
C THR A 155 35.01 -11.72 -28.98
N ARG A 156 35.36 -12.96 -29.35
CA ARG A 156 36.72 -13.50 -29.15
C ARG A 156 37.72 -13.16 -30.26
N ASP A 157 37.24 -12.65 -31.40
CA ASP A 157 38.05 -12.33 -32.59
C ASP A 157 38.22 -10.83 -32.85
N ARG A 158 38.29 -10.00 -31.80
CA ARG A 158 38.83 -8.64 -31.97
C ARG A 158 40.35 -8.69 -31.80
N PRO A 159 41.15 -8.51 -32.88
CA PRO A 159 42.59 -8.55 -32.76
C PRO A 159 43.08 -7.42 -31.84
N LEU A 160 44.00 -7.77 -30.95
CA LEU A 160 44.67 -6.90 -29.97
C LEU A 160 45.25 -5.61 -30.60
N ALA A 161 45.45 -5.59 -31.93
CA ALA A 161 45.90 -4.44 -32.70
C ALA A 161 44.91 -3.25 -32.73
N ALA A 162 43.61 -3.47 -32.46
CA ALA A 162 42.61 -2.40 -32.42
C ALA A 162 42.61 -1.59 -31.10
N LEU A 163 43.29 -2.08 -30.06
CA LEU A 163 43.44 -1.39 -28.76
C LEU A 163 44.65 -0.44 -28.70
N LEU A 164 45.48 -0.40 -29.75
CA LEU A 164 46.74 0.34 -29.76
C LEU A 164 46.72 1.63 -30.60
N ASN A 165 45.60 1.95 -31.25
CA ASN A 165 45.40 3.23 -31.92
C ASN A 165 44.31 4.02 -31.17
N PRO A 166 44.65 5.13 -30.49
CA PRO A 166 43.61 5.98 -29.90
C PRO A 166 42.77 6.58 -31.04
N PRO A 167 41.44 6.47 -31.03
CA PRO A 167 40.61 7.29 -31.91
C PRO A 167 40.84 8.76 -31.55
N GLU A 168 40.82 9.65 -32.56
CA GLU A 168 40.87 11.10 -32.33
C GLU A 168 39.90 11.50 -31.21
N PRO A 169 40.31 12.42 -30.31
CA PRO A 169 39.49 12.82 -29.18
C PRO A 169 38.16 13.40 -29.68
N ASP A 170 37.08 12.68 -29.41
CA ASP A 170 35.72 13.13 -29.69
C ASP A 170 35.47 14.39 -28.84
N PRO A 171 35.21 15.56 -29.46
CA PRO A 171 35.08 16.83 -28.74
C PRO A 171 33.82 16.89 -27.85
N ARG A 172 32.96 15.86 -27.92
CA ARG A 172 31.72 15.76 -27.15
C ARG A 172 31.99 15.36 -25.69
N THR A 173 31.41 16.12 -24.78
CA THR A 173 31.33 15.75 -23.36
C THR A 173 30.60 14.41 -23.19
N ALA A 174 30.82 13.73 -22.06
CA ALA A 174 30.20 12.42 -21.79
C ALA A 174 28.66 12.49 -21.87
N VAL A 175 28.08 13.63 -21.49
CA VAL A 175 26.64 13.92 -21.53
C VAL A 175 26.13 14.12 -22.97
N GLU A 176 26.88 14.80 -23.83
CA GLU A 176 26.50 14.99 -25.24
C GLU A 176 26.55 13.69 -26.06
N ARG A 177 27.40 12.73 -25.64
CA ARG A 177 27.47 11.40 -26.24
C ARG A 177 26.28 10.51 -25.87
N SER A 178 25.79 10.58 -24.64
CA SER A 178 24.63 9.79 -24.21
C SER A 178 23.31 10.30 -24.78
N LEU A 179 23.22 11.60 -25.09
CA LEU A 179 22.01 12.23 -25.64
C LEU A 179 21.96 12.27 -27.19
N GLY A 180 22.94 11.70 -27.89
CA GLY A 180 22.91 11.58 -29.35
C GLY A 180 23.10 12.90 -30.11
N ALA A 181 23.74 13.91 -29.50
CA ALA A 181 23.89 15.22 -30.09
C ALA A 181 24.69 15.17 -31.43
N PRO A 182 24.26 15.91 -32.47
CA PRO A 182 24.94 15.95 -33.75
C PRO A 182 26.37 16.51 -33.62
N ARG A 183 27.30 15.95 -34.41
CA ARG A 183 28.73 16.30 -34.40
C ARG A 183 29.04 17.76 -34.79
N THR A 184 28.06 18.50 -35.29
CA THR A 184 28.19 19.89 -35.71
C THR A 184 27.62 20.78 -34.61
N GLY A 185 28.53 21.48 -33.91
CA GLY A 185 28.21 22.31 -32.76
C GLY A 185 27.20 23.41 -33.08
N VAL A 186 25.99 23.27 -32.56
CA VAL A 186 25.07 24.39 -32.35
C VAL A 186 24.38 24.20 -31.00
N SER A 187 24.59 25.23 -30.17
CA SER A 187 23.92 25.59 -28.91
C SER A 187 24.14 24.66 -27.72
N ALA A 188 25.13 25.02 -26.90
CA ALA A 188 25.13 24.67 -25.48
C ALA A 188 23.88 25.30 -24.86
N ALA A 189 22.95 24.45 -24.40
CA ALA A 189 21.93 24.89 -23.46
C ALA A 189 22.64 25.61 -22.31
N THR A 190 22.19 26.82 -21.99
CA THR A 190 22.78 27.60 -20.91
C THR A 190 22.60 26.82 -19.60
N GLU A 191 23.57 26.87 -18.68
CA GLU A 191 23.53 26.21 -17.36
C GLU A 191 22.19 26.44 -16.61
N LYS A 192 21.60 27.63 -16.79
CA LYS A 192 20.30 28.00 -16.24
C LYS A 192 19.11 27.21 -16.81
N GLU A 193 19.20 26.76 -18.05
CA GLU A 193 18.19 25.95 -18.72
C GLU A 193 18.30 24.48 -18.28
N THR A 194 19.53 23.98 -18.09
CA THR A 194 19.74 22.66 -17.48
C THR A 194 19.25 22.61 -16.03
N ASP A 195 19.52 23.64 -15.22
CA ASP A 195 19.03 23.71 -13.84
C ASP A 195 17.50 23.73 -13.77
N ARG A 196 16.85 24.41 -14.73
CA ARG A 196 15.39 24.45 -14.81
C ARG A 196 14.79 23.10 -15.17
N VAL A 197 15.43 22.37 -16.09
CA VAL A 197 14.98 21.01 -16.47
C VAL A 197 15.20 20.04 -15.32
N ILE A 198 16.32 20.13 -14.60
CA ILE A 198 16.59 19.31 -13.41
C ILE A 198 15.53 19.57 -12.35
N ALA A 199 15.29 20.83 -11.98
CA ALA A 199 14.26 21.18 -10.98
C ALA A 199 12.85 20.75 -11.40
N ALA A 200 12.51 20.83 -12.69
CA ALA A 200 11.22 20.36 -13.19
C ALA A 200 11.10 18.82 -13.17
N THR A 201 12.21 18.11 -13.40
CA THR A 201 12.27 16.65 -13.37
C THR A 201 12.23 16.14 -11.94
N ASP A 202 12.94 16.79 -11.01
CA ASP A 202 12.90 16.47 -9.58
C ASP A 202 11.50 16.67 -9.01
N ALA A 203 10.83 17.77 -9.36
CA ALA A 203 9.44 18.01 -8.94
C ALA A 203 8.45 16.99 -9.53
N ALA A 204 8.68 16.52 -10.76
CA ALA A 204 7.86 15.49 -11.38
C ALA A 204 8.10 14.11 -10.74
N LEU A 205 9.36 13.78 -10.42
CA LEU A 205 9.73 12.56 -9.72
C LEU A 205 9.20 12.53 -8.29
N GLU A 206 9.25 13.65 -7.56
CA GLU A 206 8.71 13.74 -6.20
C GLU A 206 7.17 13.65 -6.19
N ALA A 207 6.50 14.20 -7.21
CA ALA A 207 5.06 14.03 -7.39
C ALA A 207 4.68 12.59 -7.75
N GLU A 208 5.49 11.91 -8.57
CA GLU A 208 5.31 10.49 -8.89
C GLU A 208 5.59 9.60 -7.68
N GLU A 209 6.63 9.89 -6.89
CA GLU A 209 6.99 9.16 -5.68
C GLU A 209 5.88 9.26 -4.61
N GLN A 210 5.29 10.45 -4.43
CA GLN A 210 4.12 10.64 -3.58
C GLN A 210 2.90 9.85 -4.06
N ALA A 211 2.71 9.71 -5.38
CA ALA A 211 1.60 8.93 -5.93
C ALA A 211 1.86 7.41 -5.85
N ALA A 212 3.11 6.96 -6.02
CA ALA A 212 3.53 5.57 -5.96
C ALA A 212 3.51 5.03 -4.52
N ASP A 213 3.79 5.86 -3.52
CA ASP A 213 3.70 5.50 -2.10
C ASP A 213 2.27 5.11 -1.65
N LEU A 214 1.25 5.46 -2.43
CA LEU A 214 -0.14 5.07 -2.21
C LEU A 214 -0.52 3.75 -2.92
N ASP A 215 0.30 3.24 -3.86
CA ASP A 215 0.02 1.96 -4.52
C ASP A 215 0.47 0.78 -3.65
N THR A 216 -0.48 0.22 -2.92
CA THR A 216 -0.29 -0.98 -2.08
C THR A 216 -0.15 -2.29 -2.87
N GLY A 217 -0.03 -2.22 -4.20
CA GLY A 217 -0.02 -3.39 -5.10
C GLY A 217 -1.33 -4.18 -5.04
N TYR A 218 -2.40 -3.55 -4.53
CA TYR A 218 -3.72 -4.16 -4.40
C TYR A 218 -4.30 -4.47 -5.79
N GLU A 219 -4.23 -3.52 -6.72
CA GLU A 219 -4.76 -3.69 -8.07
C GLU A 219 -3.98 -4.74 -8.86
N THR A 220 -2.64 -4.76 -8.75
CA THR A 220 -1.80 -5.80 -9.37
C THR A 220 -2.16 -7.19 -8.88
N ARG A 221 -2.37 -7.36 -7.57
CA ARG A 221 -2.83 -8.65 -6.99
C ARG A 221 -4.27 -8.99 -7.40
N ARG A 222 -5.14 -7.99 -7.49
CA ARG A 222 -6.53 -8.14 -7.95
C ARG A 222 -6.62 -8.58 -9.41
N MET A 223 -5.67 -8.16 -10.25
CA MET A 223 -5.59 -8.58 -11.66
C MET A 223 -5.13 -10.03 -11.85
N LEU A 224 -4.53 -10.66 -10.84
CA LEU A 224 -4.20 -12.09 -10.88
C LEU A 224 -5.45 -12.99 -10.72
N LEU A 225 -6.56 -12.43 -10.25
CA LEU A 225 -7.82 -13.15 -10.14
C LEU A 225 -8.53 -13.20 -11.50
N PRO A 226 -9.10 -14.37 -11.90
CA PRO A 226 -9.98 -14.45 -13.06
C PRO A 226 -11.09 -13.40 -12.99
N ARG A 227 -11.46 -12.84 -14.15
CA ARG A 227 -12.44 -11.75 -14.23
C ARG A 227 -13.78 -12.14 -13.60
N GLU A 228 -14.16 -13.39 -13.76
CA GLU A 228 -15.38 -13.98 -13.22
C GLU A 228 -15.42 -13.97 -11.69
N ILE A 229 -14.26 -14.01 -11.01
CA ILE A 229 -14.13 -13.93 -9.56
C ILE A 229 -13.92 -12.48 -9.11
N ARG A 230 -13.13 -11.72 -9.86
CA ARG A 230 -12.81 -10.31 -9.56
C ARG A 230 -14.04 -9.41 -9.58
N ASP A 231 -14.94 -9.65 -10.54
CA ASP A 231 -16.12 -8.83 -10.79
C ASP A 231 -17.41 -9.55 -10.32
N ALA A 232 -17.29 -10.69 -9.63
CA ALA A 232 -18.43 -11.43 -9.11
C ALA A 232 -19.23 -10.58 -8.11
N PRO A 233 -20.57 -10.48 -8.26
CA PRO A 233 -21.38 -9.90 -7.21
C PRO A 233 -21.30 -10.80 -5.97
N ILE A 234 -21.25 -10.18 -4.79
CA ILE A 234 -21.34 -10.92 -3.53
C ILE A 234 -22.75 -11.52 -3.43
N THR A 235 -22.86 -12.81 -3.68
CA THR A 235 -24.14 -13.55 -3.66
C THR A 235 -24.56 -13.97 -2.25
N TYR A 236 -23.65 -13.90 -1.29
CA TYR A 236 -23.94 -14.21 0.11
C TYR A 236 -24.88 -13.15 0.70
N ARG A 237 -26.08 -13.59 1.10
CA ARG A 237 -27.09 -12.72 1.70
C ARG A 237 -26.81 -12.60 3.20
N TYR A 238 -26.28 -11.45 3.60
CA TYR A 238 -26.06 -11.10 4.99
C TYR A 238 -27.35 -10.64 5.71
N THR A 239 -28.56 -10.91 5.22
CA THR A 239 -29.79 -10.27 5.74
C THR A 239 -30.01 -10.55 7.23
N ASP A 240 -29.76 -11.77 7.68
CA ASP A 240 -30.01 -12.17 9.07
C ASP A 240 -28.88 -11.66 10.00
N THR A 241 -27.64 -11.66 9.52
CA THR A 241 -26.51 -11.10 10.25
C THR A 241 -26.57 -9.58 10.32
N ALA A 242 -26.96 -8.90 9.24
CA ALA A 242 -27.04 -7.44 9.18
C ALA A 242 -28.16 -6.92 10.08
N THR A 243 -29.34 -7.56 10.08
CA THR A 243 -30.43 -7.19 10.99
C THR A 243 -30.05 -7.39 12.46
N TRP A 244 -29.31 -8.46 12.75
CA TRP A 244 -28.78 -8.72 14.09
C TRP A 244 -27.73 -7.69 14.52
N GLU A 245 -26.76 -7.37 13.66
CA GLU A 245 -25.71 -6.39 13.93
C GLU A 245 -26.28 -4.97 14.08
N THR A 246 -27.26 -4.57 13.26
CA THR A 246 -27.97 -3.29 13.42
C THR A 246 -28.68 -3.22 14.77
N ARG A 247 -29.35 -4.29 15.18
CA ARG A 247 -30.00 -4.37 16.50
C ARG A 247 -28.98 -4.27 17.63
N HIS A 248 -27.82 -4.89 17.49
CA HIS A 248 -26.73 -4.81 18.47
C HIS A 248 -26.17 -3.40 18.59
N ALA A 249 -25.92 -2.74 17.46
CA ALA A 249 -25.48 -1.35 17.43
C ALA A 249 -26.49 -0.41 18.13
N GLN A 250 -27.79 -0.59 17.89
CA GLN A 250 -28.85 0.20 18.54
C GLN A 250 -28.89 0.02 20.06
N LEU A 251 -28.72 -1.21 20.55
CA LEU A 251 -28.74 -1.49 21.98
C LEU A 251 -27.51 -0.90 22.69
N LEU A 252 -26.32 -1.03 22.10
CA LEU A 252 -25.11 -0.41 22.66
C LEU A 252 -25.18 1.13 22.62
N ARG A 253 -25.70 1.70 21.53
CA ARG A 253 -25.98 3.13 21.41
C ARG A 253 -26.88 3.62 22.54
N GLN A 254 -27.97 2.91 22.83
CA GLN A 254 -28.87 3.29 23.93
C GLN A 254 -28.17 3.28 25.29
N VAL A 255 -27.35 2.27 25.59
CA VAL A 255 -26.60 2.21 26.86
C VAL A 255 -25.64 3.40 26.97
N GLN A 256 -24.88 3.67 25.91
CA GLN A 256 -23.90 4.75 25.89
C GLN A 256 -24.55 6.13 25.95
N ASP A 257 -25.55 6.40 25.11
CA ASP A 257 -26.22 7.70 25.06
C ASP A 257 -26.98 8.01 26.37
N LEU A 258 -27.61 7.01 27.02
CA LEU A 258 -28.25 7.21 28.33
C LEU A 258 -27.23 7.44 29.45
N ALA A 259 -26.07 6.78 29.40
CA ALA A 259 -25.00 7.01 30.35
C ALA A 259 -24.35 8.40 30.14
N ALA A 260 -24.18 8.83 28.88
CA ALA A 260 -23.71 10.17 28.52
C ALA A 260 -24.69 11.25 28.98
N GLU A 261 -25.99 11.06 28.76
CA GLU A 261 -27.03 11.93 29.29
C GLU A 261 -27.01 12.00 30.82
N HIS A 262 -26.75 10.89 31.51
CA HIS A 262 -26.62 10.90 32.97
C HIS A 262 -25.35 11.64 33.44
N ALA A 263 -24.23 11.50 32.72
CA ALA A 263 -22.95 12.11 33.08
C ALA A 263 -22.91 13.63 32.78
N ASN A 264 -23.46 14.03 31.64
CA ASN A 264 -23.45 15.41 31.15
C ASN A 264 -24.57 16.27 31.74
N ASN A 265 -25.50 15.69 32.52
CA ASN A 265 -26.52 16.45 33.23
C ASN A 265 -25.89 17.17 34.43
N THR A 266 -25.21 18.27 34.13
CA THR A 266 -24.64 19.20 35.10
C THR A 266 -25.75 20.01 35.78
N PHE A 267 -25.59 20.24 37.08
CA PHE A 267 -26.52 20.97 37.96
C PHE A 267 -26.60 22.48 37.66
N ASP A 268 -26.77 22.87 36.40
CA ASP A 268 -26.58 24.27 35.99
C ASP A 268 -27.88 25.11 36.04
N HIS A 269 -28.96 24.59 36.63
CA HIS A 269 -30.26 25.26 36.60
C HIS A 269 -30.91 25.28 37.99
N HIS A 270 -31.43 26.45 38.37
CA HIS A 270 -32.28 26.72 39.54
C HIS A 270 -33.66 26.00 39.50
N ASP A 271 -33.76 24.91 38.75
CA ASP A 271 -34.90 24.02 38.79
C ASP A 271 -34.94 23.30 40.14
N SER A 272 -36.14 23.05 40.66
CA SER A 272 -36.32 22.38 41.95
C SER A 272 -35.49 21.10 42.00
N ASP A 273 -34.58 20.99 42.97
CA ASP A 273 -33.66 19.85 43.16
C ASP A 273 -34.34 18.48 42.99
N HIS A 274 -35.61 18.36 43.39
CA HIS A 274 -36.43 17.16 43.23
C HIS A 274 -36.68 16.72 41.78
N ALA A 275 -36.88 17.65 40.84
CA ALA A 275 -37.11 17.31 39.43
C ALA A 275 -35.82 16.78 38.78
N VAL A 276 -34.68 17.37 39.13
CA VAL A 276 -33.35 16.94 38.66
C VAL A 276 -33.02 15.56 39.24
N ILE A 277 -33.21 15.35 40.54
CA ILE A 277 -33.01 14.05 41.20
C ILE A 277 -33.87 12.97 40.52
N HIS A 278 -35.16 13.23 40.32
CA HIS A 278 -36.06 12.28 39.67
C HIS A 278 -35.62 11.96 38.23
N ARG A 279 -35.14 12.96 37.46
CA ARG A 279 -34.61 12.74 36.11
C ARG A 279 -33.35 11.87 36.13
N LEU A 280 -32.41 12.13 37.03
CA LEU A 280 -31.18 11.32 37.17
C LEU A 280 -31.49 9.88 37.58
N GLU A 281 -32.41 9.68 38.52
CA GLU A 281 -32.89 8.34 38.90
C GLU A 281 -33.54 7.60 37.72
N THR A 282 -34.35 8.32 36.94
CA THR A 282 -34.98 7.78 35.73
C THR A 282 -33.93 7.38 34.69
N LEU A 283 -32.93 8.23 34.44
CA LEU A 283 -31.83 7.93 33.52
C LEU A 283 -31.02 6.72 33.99
N ARG A 284 -30.66 6.66 35.29
CA ARG A 284 -29.94 5.52 35.87
C ARG A 284 -30.71 4.21 35.73
N GLN A 285 -32.02 4.24 35.96
CA GLN A 285 -32.88 3.08 35.78
C GLN A 285 -32.94 2.67 34.31
N ALA A 286 -33.12 3.63 33.39
CA ALA A 286 -33.15 3.38 31.96
C ALA A 286 -31.84 2.79 31.44
N THR A 287 -30.68 3.28 31.89
CA THR A 287 -29.36 2.72 31.54
C THR A 287 -29.24 1.26 32.02
N SER A 288 -29.71 0.97 33.23
CA SER A 288 -29.70 -0.39 33.78
C SER A 288 -30.62 -1.33 32.98
N ASP A 289 -31.77 -0.84 32.55
CA ASP A 289 -32.73 -1.60 31.73
C ASP A 289 -32.20 -1.86 30.32
N ALA A 290 -31.56 -0.86 29.71
CA ALA A 290 -30.89 -0.96 28.43
C ALA A 290 -29.74 -1.99 28.48
N GLY A 291 -28.91 -1.96 29.54
CA GLY A 291 -27.85 -2.96 29.75
C GLY A 291 -28.41 -4.38 29.85
N ARG A 292 -29.50 -4.58 30.62
CA ARG A 292 -30.18 -5.89 30.69
C ARG A 292 -30.81 -6.30 29.36
N ALA A 293 -31.28 -5.36 28.55
CA ALA A 293 -31.79 -5.66 27.21
C ALA A 293 -30.67 -6.08 26.25
N ALA A 294 -29.51 -5.41 26.31
CA ALA A 294 -28.33 -5.75 25.54
C ALA A 294 -27.82 -7.18 25.85
N LEU A 295 -27.69 -7.52 27.13
CA LEU A 295 -27.28 -8.87 27.57
C LEU A 295 -28.30 -9.95 27.12
N ARG A 296 -29.60 -9.68 27.23
CA ARG A 296 -30.65 -10.60 26.73
C ARG A 296 -30.63 -10.79 25.22
N ALA A 297 -30.13 -9.81 24.46
CA ALA A 297 -29.94 -9.91 23.02
C ALA A 297 -28.65 -10.67 22.64
N GLY A 298 -27.89 -11.16 23.62
CA GLY A 298 -26.67 -11.93 23.41
C GLY A 298 -25.41 -11.09 23.19
N ILE A 299 -25.45 -9.78 23.50
CA ILE A 299 -24.24 -8.94 23.49
C ILE A 299 -23.34 -9.38 24.65
N VAL A 300 -22.04 -9.49 24.40
CA VAL A 300 -21.05 -9.86 25.41
C VAL A 300 -20.95 -8.76 26.47
N TYR A 301 -20.79 -9.15 27.73
CA TYR A 301 -20.73 -8.23 28.87
C TYR A 301 -19.70 -7.10 28.66
N ASP A 302 -18.51 -7.43 28.17
CA ASP A 302 -17.42 -6.48 27.97
C ASP A 302 -17.79 -5.33 27.02
N ASP A 303 -18.61 -5.58 25.99
CA ASP A 303 -19.04 -4.54 25.06
C ASP A 303 -20.13 -3.65 25.70
N VAL A 304 -21.01 -4.22 26.52
CA VAL A 304 -21.99 -3.45 27.30
C VAL A 304 -21.30 -2.57 28.34
N GLU A 305 -20.29 -3.11 29.02
CA GLU A 305 -19.48 -2.38 30.00
C GLU A 305 -18.69 -1.24 29.33
N ARG A 306 -18.09 -1.49 28.16
CA ARG A 306 -17.38 -0.45 27.39
C ARG A 306 -18.33 0.67 26.93
N ALA A 307 -19.54 0.33 26.49
CA ALA A 307 -20.56 1.32 26.14
C ALA A 307 -20.99 2.15 27.36
N TYR A 308 -21.16 1.52 28.51
CA TYR A 308 -21.46 2.21 29.76
C TYR A 308 -20.32 3.14 30.20
N GLN A 309 -19.07 2.69 30.12
CA GLN A 309 -17.89 3.49 30.49
C GLN A 309 -17.72 4.72 29.58
N ALA A 310 -17.78 4.54 28.26
CA ALA A 310 -17.71 5.66 27.31
C ALA A 310 -18.82 6.69 27.59
N GLY A 311 -20.06 6.23 27.81
CA GLY A 311 -21.16 7.12 28.16
C GLY A 311 -20.95 7.80 29.51
N ARG A 312 -20.46 7.08 30.53
CA ARG A 312 -20.13 7.66 31.84
C ARG A 312 -19.08 8.77 31.73
N ASP A 313 -18.17 8.69 30.76
CA ASP A 313 -17.18 9.72 30.46
C ASP A 313 -17.77 10.91 29.65
N GLY A 314 -19.09 10.93 29.45
CA GLY A 314 -19.82 11.98 28.74
C GLY A 314 -19.83 11.81 27.21
N ILE A 315 -19.34 10.68 26.70
CA ILE A 315 -19.14 10.45 25.26
C ILE A 315 -20.39 9.81 24.65
N TYR A 316 -21.06 10.54 23.77
CA TYR A 316 -22.18 10.04 22.98
C TYR A 316 -21.71 9.08 21.88
N TRP A 317 -22.56 8.14 21.50
CA TRP A 317 -22.31 7.19 20.42
C TRP A 317 -22.04 7.87 19.07
N SER A 318 -22.69 9.01 18.82
CA SER A 318 -22.50 9.80 17.60
C SER A 318 -21.08 10.37 17.47
N THR A 319 -20.41 10.62 18.60
CA THR A 319 -19.06 11.16 18.64
C THR A 319 -18.03 10.05 18.54
N GLU A 320 -18.15 9.05 19.41
CA GLU A 320 -17.24 7.90 19.43
C GLU A 320 -18.01 6.63 19.84
N PRO A 321 -18.35 5.77 18.87
CA PRO A 321 -19.01 4.50 19.15
C PRO A 321 -18.11 3.60 19.98
N SER A 322 -18.61 3.12 21.13
CA SER A 322 -17.90 2.15 21.98
C SER A 322 -17.54 0.84 21.28
N HIS A 323 -18.17 0.52 20.14
CA HIS A 323 -17.79 -0.60 19.30
C HIS A 323 -17.57 -0.14 17.85
N ALA A 324 -16.30 0.00 17.43
CA ALA A 324 -15.92 0.56 16.14
C ALA A 324 -16.62 -0.08 14.92
N ARG A 325 -16.64 -1.42 14.82
CA ARG A 325 -17.32 -2.14 13.72
C ARG A 325 -18.83 -1.85 13.66
N LEU A 326 -19.52 -1.95 14.79
CA LEU A 326 -20.96 -1.71 14.87
C LEU A 326 -21.30 -0.22 14.66
N GLY A 327 -20.45 0.69 15.13
CA GLY A 327 -20.54 2.12 14.85
C GLY A 327 -20.43 2.40 13.35
N ARG A 328 -19.44 1.80 12.67
CA ARG A 328 -19.28 1.91 11.21
C ARG A 328 -20.47 1.32 10.45
N LEU A 329 -20.99 0.17 10.89
CA LEU A 329 -22.18 -0.43 10.28
C LEU A 329 -23.40 0.47 10.43
N ALA A 330 -23.62 1.05 11.61
CA ALA A 330 -24.72 1.99 11.84
C ALA A 330 -24.61 3.21 10.92
N GLN A 331 -23.40 3.80 10.80
CA GLN A 331 -23.13 4.92 9.89
C GLN A 331 -23.43 4.56 8.43
N LEU A 332 -22.95 3.39 7.96
CA LEU A 332 -23.18 2.95 6.58
C LEU A 332 -24.67 2.64 6.31
N THR A 333 -25.38 2.14 7.31
CA THR A 333 -26.82 1.88 7.21
C THR A 333 -27.59 3.20 7.07
N GLU A 334 -27.26 4.21 7.89
CA GLU A 334 -27.85 5.55 7.81
C GLU A 334 -27.54 6.22 6.46
N GLN A 335 -26.30 6.14 5.98
CA GLN A 335 -25.92 6.66 4.66
C GLN A 335 -26.68 5.97 3.52
N ARG A 336 -26.83 4.64 3.57
CA ARG A 336 -27.62 3.89 2.59
C ARG A 336 -29.07 4.34 2.60
N ASP A 337 -29.67 4.46 3.78
CA ASP A 337 -31.08 4.83 3.91
C ASP A 337 -31.32 6.27 3.45
N HIS A 338 -30.37 7.19 3.71
CA HIS A 338 -30.37 8.54 3.15
C HIS A 338 -30.28 8.53 1.62
N ALA A 339 -29.33 7.79 1.04
CA ALA A 339 -29.19 7.67 -0.41
C ALA A 339 -30.42 7.05 -1.08
N LEU A 340 -31.10 6.10 -0.41
CA LEU A 340 -32.36 5.54 -0.89
C LEU A 340 -33.51 6.56 -0.84
N ALA A 341 -33.57 7.38 0.21
CA ALA A 341 -34.54 8.47 0.31
C ALA A 341 -34.31 9.53 -0.78
N ASP A 342 -33.06 9.90 -1.02
CA ASP A 342 -32.67 10.84 -2.08
C ASP A 342 -33.01 10.28 -3.47
N ALA A 343 -32.71 9.01 -3.73
CA ALA A 343 -33.07 8.35 -4.98
C ALA A 343 -34.60 8.29 -5.18
N ALA A 344 -35.37 8.04 -4.11
CA ALA A 344 -36.83 8.07 -4.17
C ALA A 344 -37.37 9.48 -4.42
N ALA A 345 -36.76 10.50 -3.80
CA ALA A 345 -37.12 11.90 -4.01
C ALA A 345 -36.82 12.34 -5.45
N LEU A 346 -35.66 11.97 -5.99
CA LEU A 346 -35.29 12.22 -7.39
C LEU A 346 -36.23 11.50 -8.36
N ARG A 347 -36.59 10.24 -8.07
CA ARG A 347 -37.55 9.49 -8.90
C ARG A 347 -38.92 10.18 -8.91
N HIS A 348 -39.41 10.59 -7.74
CA HIS A 348 -40.65 11.36 -7.64
C HIS A 348 -40.54 12.69 -8.41
N GLN A 349 -39.41 13.38 -8.32
CA GLN A 349 -39.19 14.62 -9.07
C GLN A 349 -39.27 14.38 -10.58
N ILE A 350 -38.59 13.35 -11.11
CA ILE A 350 -38.64 12.95 -12.53
C ILE A 350 -40.08 12.64 -12.95
N ASP A 351 -40.80 11.85 -12.16
CA ASP A 351 -42.20 11.48 -12.45
C ASP A 351 -43.11 12.72 -12.49
N THR A 352 -42.81 13.75 -11.68
CA THR A 352 -43.55 15.02 -11.68
C THR A 352 -43.18 15.99 -12.80
N THR A 353 -41.89 16.09 -13.18
CA THR A 353 -41.44 17.01 -14.25
C THR A 353 -41.60 16.43 -15.64
N HIS A 354 -41.56 15.10 -15.79
CA HIS A 354 -41.69 14.42 -17.07
C HIS A 354 -42.65 13.24 -17.00
N PRO A 355 -43.97 13.49 -16.92
CA PRO A 355 -44.98 12.43 -16.91
C PRO A 355 -44.94 11.57 -18.18
N GLU A 356 -44.34 12.06 -19.26
CA GLU A 356 -44.11 11.35 -20.52
C GLU A 356 -43.07 10.20 -20.45
N TYR A 357 -42.21 10.16 -19.42
CA TYR A 357 -41.28 9.04 -19.19
C TYR A 357 -41.82 7.98 -18.20
N GLY A 358 -42.95 8.24 -17.54
CA GLY A 358 -43.46 7.44 -16.40
C GLY A 358 -44.21 6.14 -16.72
N THR A 359 -44.31 5.71 -17.99
CA THR A 359 -45.14 4.54 -18.39
C THR A 359 -44.43 3.54 -19.30
N ALA A 360 -43.18 3.17 -19.00
CA ALA A 360 -42.49 2.15 -19.78
C ALA A 360 -41.65 1.16 -18.96
N VAL A 361 -42.15 0.66 -17.84
CA VAL A 361 -41.67 -0.63 -17.29
C VAL A 361 -42.84 -1.37 -16.62
N ASP A 362 -43.73 -1.92 -17.44
CA ASP A 362 -44.54 -3.08 -17.03
C ASP A 362 -43.76 -4.31 -17.50
N THR A 363 -42.94 -4.89 -16.62
CA THR A 363 -42.26 -6.17 -16.90
C THR A 363 -43.29 -7.29 -16.85
N GLY A 364 -43.98 -7.45 -17.98
CA GLY A 364 -44.84 -8.58 -18.30
C GLY A 364 -44.12 -9.89 -18.01
N THR A 365 -44.68 -10.60 -17.04
CA THR A 365 -44.36 -11.99 -16.74
C THR A 365 -45.05 -12.88 -17.79
N ASP A 366 -44.35 -13.93 -18.21
CA ASP A 366 -44.88 -15.16 -18.81
C ASP A 366 -45.44 -15.17 -20.24
N THR A 367 -44.66 -15.73 -21.17
CA THR A 367 -44.78 -17.12 -21.73
C THR A 367 -44.31 -17.18 -23.18
N GLY A 368 -43.50 -18.21 -23.47
CA GLY A 368 -42.85 -18.38 -24.76
C GLY A 368 -43.76 -18.79 -25.90
N THR A 369 -43.27 -18.60 -27.13
CA THR A 369 -43.48 -19.51 -28.26
C THR A 369 -42.41 -19.24 -29.31
N THR A 370 -41.67 -20.30 -29.63
CA THR A 370 -40.80 -20.45 -30.80
C THR A 370 -41.56 -20.25 -32.11
N ALA A 371 -41.03 -19.43 -33.03
CA ALA A 371 -41.25 -19.63 -34.45
C ALA A 371 -40.03 -19.15 -35.25
N SER A 372 -39.64 -20.02 -36.18
CA SER A 372 -38.45 -19.98 -37.01
C SER A 372 -38.76 -19.39 -38.40
N ALA A 373 -37.73 -18.80 -39.01
CA ALA A 373 -37.49 -18.59 -40.44
C ALA A 373 -38.32 -17.56 -41.23
N GLY A 374 -37.59 -16.65 -41.91
CA GLY A 374 -38.10 -15.82 -42.99
C GLY A 374 -37.10 -14.76 -43.48
N ARG A 375 -36.13 -15.18 -44.30
CA ARG A 375 -35.16 -14.34 -45.02
C ARG A 375 -35.82 -13.70 -46.25
N ALA A 376 -35.69 -12.38 -46.43
CA ALA A 376 -35.55 -11.74 -47.75
C ALA A 376 -35.06 -10.30 -47.61
N GLN A 377 -34.03 -9.96 -48.40
CA GLN A 377 -33.51 -8.64 -48.70
C GLN A 377 -34.61 -7.75 -49.30
N ASP A 378 -34.57 -6.42 -49.11
CA ASP A 378 -34.24 -5.50 -50.20
C ASP A 378 -34.03 -4.04 -49.70
N SER A 379 -33.21 -3.36 -50.47
CA SER A 379 -32.66 -2.01 -50.44
C SER A 379 -33.62 -0.82 -50.31
N GLY A 380 -33.11 0.31 -49.80
CA GLY A 380 -33.73 1.62 -49.98
C GLY A 380 -33.34 2.68 -48.94
N GLU A 381 -32.14 3.24 -49.04
CA GLU A 381 -31.87 4.61 -48.54
C GLU A 381 -32.78 5.61 -49.28
N PRO A 382 -33.25 6.67 -48.59
CA PRO A 382 -32.57 7.94 -48.78
C PRO A 382 -32.38 8.76 -47.49
N VAL A 383 -31.18 9.31 -47.39
CA VAL A 383 -30.77 10.57 -46.77
C VAL A 383 -31.95 11.49 -46.36
N ARG A 384 -32.10 11.68 -45.04
CA ARG A 384 -32.61 12.93 -44.47
C ARG A 384 -31.75 13.31 -43.25
N THR A 385 -30.91 14.29 -43.51
CA THR A 385 -30.25 15.16 -42.53
C THR A 385 -31.31 15.86 -41.67
N GLY A 386 -31.46 15.42 -40.42
CA GLY A 386 -32.16 16.14 -39.36
C GLY A 386 -31.23 16.15 -38.15
N ALA A 387 -30.67 17.33 -37.86
CA ALA A 387 -29.72 17.58 -36.80
C ALA A 387 -30.22 17.01 -35.46
N GLY A 388 -29.51 16.00 -34.95
CA GLY A 388 -29.56 15.72 -33.52
C GLY A 388 -28.94 16.92 -32.83
N ALA A 389 -29.73 17.61 -32.01
CA ALA A 389 -29.21 18.64 -31.13
C ALA A 389 -28.14 17.99 -30.25
N ASP A 390 -26.93 18.53 -30.34
CA ASP A 390 -25.74 18.03 -29.67
C ASP A 390 -25.96 17.99 -28.16
N ILE A 391 -25.80 16.80 -27.58
CA ILE A 391 -25.83 16.54 -26.13
C ILE A 391 -24.83 17.47 -25.39
N GLY A 392 -23.81 17.97 -26.08
CA GLY A 392 -22.85 18.94 -25.57
C GLY A 392 -23.46 20.30 -25.21
N ASP A 393 -24.44 20.79 -25.97
CA ASP A 393 -25.06 22.11 -25.72
C ASP A 393 -26.02 22.08 -24.53
N ALA A 394 -26.64 20.93 -24.26
CA ALA A 394 -27.50 20.74 -23.09
C ALA A 394 -26.70 20.68 -21.77
N ILE A 395 -25.48 20.13 -21.81
CA ILE A 395 -24.61 20.03 -20.63
C ILE A 395 -24.04 21.42 -20.26
N GLY A 396 -23.74 22.26 -21.26
CA GLY A 396 -23.28 23.64 -21.02
C GLY A 396 -24.33 24.56 -20.38
N ALA A 397 -25.63 24.30 -20.62
CA ALA A 397 -26.71 25.11 -20.06
C ALA A 397 -27.14 24.73 -18.64
N ALA A 398 -26.76 23.54 -18.15
CA ALA A 398 -27.23 22.99 -16.87
C ALA A 398 -26.29 23.22 -15.68
N LEU A 399 -25.09 23.74 -15.91
CA LEU A 399 -24.12 24.03 -14.85
C LEU A 399 -24.09 25.55 -14.55
N PRO A 400 -24.45 25.99 -13.34
CA PRO A 400 -24.23 27.38 -12.96
C PRO A 400 -22.72 27.68 -12.95
N GLU A 401 -22.33 28.84 -13.51
CA GLU A 401 -20.97 29.37 -13.43
C GLU A 401 -20.53 29.44 -11.96
N ILE A 402 -19.61 28.56 -11.57
CA ILE A 402 -18.95 28.61 -10.27
C ILE A 402 -17.99 29.80 -10.32
N ALA A 403 -18.42 30.91 -9.72
CA ALA A 403 -17.54 32.04 -9.43
C ALA A 403 -16.38 31.55 -8.54
N ASP A 404 -15.16 31.99 -8.89
CA ASP A 404 -13.91 31.83 -8.16
C ASP A 404 -14.09 31.69 -6.64
N THR A 405 -14.14 30.45 -6.15
CA THR A 405 -13.72 30.13 -4.79
C THR A 405 -12.29 29.66 -4.87
N SER A 406 -11.37 30.61 -4.72
CA SER A 406 -9.99 30.31 -4.36
C SER A 406 -10.00 29.43 -3.12
N TRP A 407 -9.41 28.25 -3.24
CA TRP A 407 -9.09 27.41 -2.10
C TRP A 407 -8.06 28.17 -1.25
N ALA A 408 -8.54 28.90 -0.24
CA ALA A 408 -7.68 29.46 0.79
C ALA A 408 -7.10 28.28 1.58
N ALA A 409 -5.80 28.04 1.41
CA ALA A 409 -5.05 27.13 2.25
C ALA A 409 -5.21 27.55 3.72
N ALA A 410 -5.57 26.60 4.58
CA ALA A 410 -5.57 26.82 6.02
C ALA A 410 -4.13 27.09 6.48
N GLU A 411 -3.89 28.24 7.11
CA GLU A 411 -2.66 28.51 7.85
C GLU A 411 -2.55 27.51 9.02
N PRO A 412 -1.36 26.95 9.29
CA PRO A 412 -1.15 26.12 10.46
C PRO A 412 -1.06 26.99 11.72
N ASP A 413 -1.99 26.79 12.64
CA ASP A 413 -1.97 27.40 13.97
C ASP A 413 -0.71 26.97 14.75
N ALA A 414 0.15 27.94 15.00
CA ALA A 414 1.33 27.83 15.86
C ALA A 414 0.93 28.08 17.32
N HIS A 415 0.30 27.10 17.98
CA HIS A 415 0.16 27.11 19.44
C HIS A 415 0.39 25.73 20.09
N ALA A 416 1.65 25.55 20.50
CA ALA A 416 2.09 25.06 21.81
C ALA A 416 1.43 23.78 22.39
N HIS A 417 2.06 22.63 22.15
CA HIS A 417 2.12 21.54 23.13
C HIS A 417 3.30 21.79 24.09
N SER A 418 3.02 22.46 25.21
CA SER A 418 3.84 22.36 26.42
C SER A 418 3.39 21.12 27.19
N GLY A 419 4.13 20.02 27.07
CA GLY A 419 3.97 18.85 27.93
C GLY A 419 4.55 19.11 29.33
N PRO A 420 3.94 18.59 30.41
CA PRO A 420 4.45 18.76 31.77
C PRO A 420 5.72 17.93 32.02
N ALA A 421 6.64 18.52 32.79
CA ALA A 421 7.89 17.91 33.22
C ALA A 421 7.66 16.65 34.10
N PRO A 422 8.56 15.65 34.05
CA PRO A 422 8.47 14.47 34.90
C PRO A 422 8.75 14.81 36.36
N THR A 423 7.78 14.48 37.23
CA THR A 423 7.90 14.52 38.68
C THR A 423 8.93 13.50 39.17
N ALA A 424 9.91 13.99 39.93
CA ALA A 424 10.87 13.18 40.67
C ALA A 424 10.15 12.28 41.69
N GLY A 425 10.48 10.98 41.68
CA GLY A 425 10.02 10.01 42.67
C GLY A 425 10.70 10.22 44.04
N PRO A 426 10.04 9.83 45.15
CA PRO A 426 10.53 10.09 46.49
C PRO A 426 11.69 9.18 46.89
N ASP A 427 12.68 9.79 47.55
CA ASP A 427 13.78 9.18 48.29
C ASP A 427 13.27 8.13 49.29
N MET A 428 13.79 6.90 49.17
CA MET A 428 13.72 5.92 50.26
C MET A 428 14.84 6.21 51.26
N GLU A 429 14.47 6.81 52.39
CA GLU A 429 15.27 6.80 53.61
C GLU A 429 15.45 5.36 54.11
N VAL A 430 16.71 4.98 54.33
CA VAL A 430 17.11 3.80 55.10
C VAL A 430 17.42 4.26 56.53
N PRO A 431 16.67 3.80 57.55
CA PRO A 431 17.01 4.07 58.95
C PRO A 431 18.09 3.10 59.48
N PRO A 432 18.79 3.48 60.57
CA PRO A 432 20.10 2.95 60.98
C PRO A 432 20.14 1.53 61.52
#